data_AF-A0A345XI89-F1
#
_entry.id   AF-A0A345XI89-F1
#
_cell.length_a   1.000
_cell.length_b   1.000
_cell.length_c   1.000
_cell.angle_alpha   90.00
_cell.angle_beta   90.00
_cell.angle_gamma   90.00
#
_symmetry.space_group_name_H-M   'P 1'
#
loop_
_entity.id
_entity.type
_entity.pdbx_description
1 polymer ?
#
loop_
_entity_poly.entity_id
_entity_poly.type
_entity_poly.pdbx_seq_one_letter_code
_entity_poly.pdbx_strand_id
1 'polypeptide(L)' 'MSDAAELIAPAGECAVCKEQVQERLLVAVVEVGSGPGALVYGCLPCARTRARSPFAPPWLAEDLAVIDAERGGEAK' A
#
# COMPACT_ATOMS: atom_id res chain seq x y z
N MET A 1 1.54 -12.23 11.91
CA MET A 1 1.33 -12.47 10.47
C MET A 1 0.07 -11.70 10.15
N SER A 2 0.21 -10.54 9.51
CA SER A 2 -0.93 -9.72 9.12
C SER A 2 -1.65 -10.38 7.95
N ASP A 3 -2.97 -10.37 7.97
CA ASP A 3 -3.83 -10.86 6.88
C ASP A 3 -3.84 -9.81 5.74
N ALA A 4 -3.86 -10.21 4.46
CA ALA A 4 -3.92 -9.24 3.37
C ALA A 4 -5.14 -8.31 3.49
N ALA A 5 -6.26 -8.79 4.06
CA ALA A 5 -7.44 -7.97 4.29
C ALA A 5 -7.19 -6.80 5.24
N GLU A 6 -6.25 -6.93 6.19
CA GLU A 6 -5.88 -5.84 7.12
C GLU A 6 -4.95 -4.80 6.46
N LEU A 7 -4.24 -5.20 5.41
CA LEU A 7 -3.32 -4.34 4.66
C LEU A 7 -4.07 -3.49 3.62
N ILE A 8 -5.21 -3.97 3.14
CA ILE A 8 -6.03 -3.27 2.15
C ILE A 8 -6.90 -2.21 2.84
N ALA A 9 -6.63 -0.96 2.49
CA ALA A 9 -7.47 0.18 2.83
C ALA A 9 -8.69 0.27 1.89
N PRO A 10 -9.82 0.80 2.39
CA PRO A 10 -11.05 0.93 1.60
C PRO A 10 -10.87 1.85 0.38
N ALA A 11 -11.84 1.73 -0.52
CA ALA A 11 -11.95 2.49 -1.76
C ALA A 11 -11.69 3.99 -1.59
N GLY A 12 -11.12 4.60 -2.61
CA GLY A 12 -10.87 6.04 -2.66
C GLY A 12 -9.81 6.42 -3.68
N GLU A 13 -9.35 7.66 -3.60
CA GLU A 13 -8.35 8.18 -4.53
C GLU A 13 -6.96 7.61 -4.23
N CYS A 14 -6.24 7.21 -5.28
CA CYS A 14 -4.81 6.93 -5.21
C CYS A 14 -4.00 8.23 -5.11
N ALA A 15 -3.14 8.35 -4.09
CA ALA A 15 -2.29 9.53 -3.91
C ALA A 15 -1.30 9.78 -5.05
N VAL A 16 -0.99 8.77 -5.89
CA VAL A 16 -0.01 8.84 -6.98
C VAL A 16 -0.68 9.15 -8.32
N CYS A 17 -1.54 8.26 -8.83
CA CYS A 17 -2.17 8.42 -10.14
C CYS A 17 -3.48 9.23 -10.12
N LYS A 18 -4.02 9.55 -8.94
CA LYS A 18 -5.27 10.31 -8.75
C LYS A 18 -6.54 9.62 -9.26
N GLU A 19 -6.46 8.34 -9.61
CA GLU A 19 -7.63 7.54 -9.97
C GLU A 19 -8.40 7.08 -8.72
N GLN A 20 -9.73 6.92 -8.89
CA GLN A 20 -10.59 6.29 -7.89
C GLN A 20 -10.50 4.77 -8.03
N VAL A 21 -10.13 4.09 -6.95
CA VAL A 21 -9.95 2.64 -6.93
C VAL A 21 -10.74 2.00 -5.78
N GLN A 22 -11.12 0.74 -5.95
CA GLN A 22 -11.89 0.00 -4.94
C GLN A 22 -11.03 -0.43 -3.74
N GLU A 23 -9.72 -0.54 -3.95
CA GLU A 23 -8.75 -1.01 -2.95
C GLU A 23 -7.50 -0.14 -2.99
N ARG A 24 -6.98 0.19 -1.81
CA ARG A 24 -5.72 0.93 -1.67
C ARG A 24 -4.83 0.25 -0.65
N LEU A 25 -3.57 0.61 -0.64
CA LEU A 25 -2.55 0.14 0.29
C LEU A 25 -1.85 1.34 0.90
N LEU A 26 -1.46 1.27 2.18
CA LEU A 26 -0.58 2.27 2.76
C LEU A 26 0.77 2.21 2.04
N VAL A 27 1.26 3.33 1.53
CA VAL A 27 2.53 3.39 0.77
C VAL A 27 3.57 4.30 1.41
N ALA A 28 3.16 5.12 2.37
CA ALA A 28 4.06 5.89 3.22
C ALA A 28 3.35 6.35 4.50
N VAL A 29 4.13 6.47 5.56
CA VAL A 29 3.79 7.26 6.75
C VAL A 29 4.67 8.50 6.71
N VAL A 30 4.04 9.67 6.76
CA VAL A 30 4.74 10.95 6.74
C VAL A 30 4.68 11.52 8.16
N GLU A 31 5.79 11.44 8.88
CA GLU A 31 5.93 12.08 10.19
C GLU A 31 6.36 13.53 9.99
N VAL A 32 5.55 14.47 10.48
CA VAL A 32 5.83 15.91 10.38
C VAL A 32 6.01 16.50 11.77
N GLY A 33 7.16 16.30 12.42
CA GLY A 33 7.54 17.01 13.65
C GLY A 33 6.38 17.27 14.63
N SER A 34 6.06 18.55 14.89
CA SER A 34 4.97 18.98 15.78
C SER A 34 3.56 18.99 15.16
N GLY A 35 3.43 18.58 13.90
CA GLY A 35 2.16 18.48 13.18
C GLY A 35 1.59 17.05 13.18
N PRO A 36 0.31 16.88 12.82
CA PRO A 36 -0.27 15.56 12.67
C PRO A 36 0.40 14.83 11.52
N GLY A 37 0.93 13.63 11.79
CA GLY A 37 1.43 12.75 10.74
C GLY A 37 0.36 12.42 9.70
N ALA A 38 0.77 12.06 8.48
CA ALA A 38 -0.14 11.70 7.40
C ALA A 38 0.10 10.27 6.92
N LEU A 39 -0.98 9.51 6.75
CA LEU A 39 -0.98 8.20 6.09
C LEU A 39 -1.27 8.39 4.60
N VAL A 40 -0.38 7.89 3.75
CA VAL A 40 -0.48 8.03 2.30
C VAL A 40 -0.88 6.71 1.69
N TYR A 41 -2.01 6.68 0.97
CA TYR A 41 -2.54 5.48 0.36
C TYR A 41 -2.40 5.51 -1.17
N GLY A 42 -2.00 4.39 -1.76
CA GLY A 42 -1.87 4.21 -3.21
C GLY A 42 -2.63 2.98 -3.71
N CYS A 43 -2.97 2.95 -5.00
CA CYS A 43 -3.47 1.72 -5.62
C CYS A 43 -2.35 0.68 -5.72
N LEU A 44 -2.69 -0.61 -5.83
CA LEU A 44 -1.72 -1.70 -5.89
C LEU A 44 -0.65 -1.53 -6.99
N PRO A 45 -0.96 -1.12 -8.24
CA PRO A 45 0.07 -0.88 -9.25
C PRO A 45 1.07 0.22 -8.86
N CYS A 46 0.59 1.34 -8.31
CA CYS A 46 1.45 2.43 -7.85
C CYS A 46 2.25 2.03 -6.60
N ALA A 47 1.67 1.22 -5.70
CA ALA A 47 2.37 0.68 -4.55
C ALA A 47 3.55 -0.22 -4.97
N ARG A 48 3.32 -1.14 -5.92
CA ARG A 48 4.40 -1.98 -6.50
C ARG A 48 5.49 -1.17 -7.17
N THR A 49 5.12 -0.09 -7.86
CA THR A 49 6.10 0.84 -8.45
C THR A 49 6.90 1.54 -7.36
N ARG A 50 6.24 2.00 -6.29
CA ARG A 50 6.90 2.67 -5.17
C ARG A 50 7.83 1.75 -4.39
N ALA A 51 7.46 0.48 -4.19
CA ALA A 51 8.28 -0.51 -3.49
C ALA A 51 9.67 -0.74 -4.13
N ARG A 52 9.83 -0.38 -5.42
CA ARG A 52 11.13 -0.45 -6.13
C ARG A 52 12.02 0.78 -5.89
N SER A 53 11.51 1.82 -5.24
CA SER A 53 12.27 3.03 -4.92
C SER A 53 13.26 2.76 -3.78
N PRO A 54 14.47 3.34 -3.82
CA PRO A 54 15.40 3.27 -2.68
C PRO A 54 14.86 4.01 -1.43
N PHE A 55 13.83 4.86 -1.59
CA PHE A 55 13.16 5.56 -0.49
C PHE A 55 11.86 4.87 -0.07
N ALA A 56 11.60 3.66 -0.56
CA ALA A 56 10.45 2.89 -0.13
C ALA A 56 10.64 2.44 1.33
N PRO A 57 9.60 2.52 2.16
CA PRO A 57 9.63 1.85 3.45
C PRO A 57 9.81 0.34 3.26
N PRO A 58 10.68 -0.34 4.04
CA PRO A 58 10.93 -1.77 3.87
C PRO A 58 9.66 -2.64 3.97
N TRP A 59 8.75 -2.28 4.87
CA TRP A 59 7.48 -2.99 5.10
C TRP A 59 6.59 -3.01 3.85
N LEU A 60 6.72 -2.05 2.93
CA LEU A 60 5.85 -1.99 1.74
C LEU A 60 6.07 -3.20 0.82
N ALA A 61 7.32 -3.67 0.70
CA ALA A 61 7.62 -4.84 -0.11
C ALA A 61 7.12 -6.14 0.56
N GLU A 62 7.19 -6.20 1.89
CA GLU A 62 6.70 -7.34 2.68
C GLU A 62 5.18 -7.45 2.61
N ASP A 63 4.47 -6.33 2.79
CA ASP A 63 3.01 -6.25 2.69
C ASP A 63 2.51 -6.67 1.30
N LEU A 64 3.16 -6.20 0.23
CA LEU A 64 2.84 -6.60 -1.14
C LEU A 64 3.07 -8.10 -1.37
N ALA A 65 4.10 -8.68 -0.77
CA ALA A 65 4.37 -10.12 -0.88
C ALA A 65 3.27 -10.95 -0.20
N VAL A 66 2.74 -10.50 0.94
CA VAL A 66 1.58 -11.14 1.61
C VAL A 66 0.35 -11.09 0.70
N ILE A 67 0.03 -9.89 0.17
CA ILE A 67 -1.12 -9.70 -0.72
C ILE A 67 -1.01 -10.56 -1.97
N ASP A 68 0.17 -10.59 -2.60
CA ASP A 68 0.41 -11.37 -3.82
C ASP A 68 0.37 -12.89 -3.54
N ALA A 69 0.83 -13.34 -2.37
CA ALA A 69 0.77 -14.75 -1.98
C ALA A 69 -0.65 -15.25 -1.75
N GLU A 70 -1.49 -14.45 -1.08
CA GLU A 70 -2.89 -14.81 -0.82
C GLU A 70 -3.72 -14.79 -2.11
N ARG A 71 -3.64 -13.71 -2.90
CA ARG A 71 -4.37 -13.60 -4.18
C ARG A 71 -3.86 -14.56 -5.26
N GLY A 72 -2.56 -14.88 -5.24
CA GLY A 72 -1.98 -15.91 -6.11
C GLY A 72 -2.34 -17.34 -5.66
N GLY A 73 -2.64 -17.52 -4.37
CA GLY A 73 -3.12 -18.78 -3.79
C GLY A 73 -4.60 -19.08 -4.07
N GLU A 74 -5.41 -18.05 -4.31
CA GLU A 74 -6.83 -18.17 -4.69
C GLU A 74 -7.06 -18.62 -6.15
N ALA A 75 -6.01 -18.72 -6.97
CA ALA A 75 -6.08 -19.15 -8.37
C ALA A 75 -6.02 -20.68 -8.57
N LYS A 76 -6.38 -21.49 -7.57
CA LYS A 76 -6.36 -22.96 -7.67
C LYS A 76 -7.71 -23.62 -7.41
#